data_AF-A0AAN0M6J5-F1
#
_entry.id   AF-A0AAN0M6J5-F1
#
_cell.length_a   1.000
_cell.length_b   1.000
_cell.length_c   1.000
_cell.angle_alpha   90.00
_cell.angle_beta   90.00
_cell.angle_gamma   90.00
#
_symmetry.space_group_name_H-M   'P 1'
#
loop_
_entity.id
_entity.type
_entity.pdbx_description
1 polymer ?
#
loop_
_entity_poly.entity_id
_entity_poly.type
_entity_poly.pdbx_seq_one_letter_code
_entity_poly.pdbx_strand_id
1 'polypeptide(L)' 'MMSVEIKDIWYNPANSAFEGRIDIQRGDQSFRYPCAVEGPIDMPHAELRRQMESQAKRMSDTPPSVFSYLQ' A
#
# COMPACT_ATOMS: atom_id res chain seq x y z
N MET A 1 3.48 -7.95 16.75
CA MET A 1 4.32 -7.73 15.56
C MET A 1 3.42 -7.31 14.42
N MET A 2 3.85 -6.34 13.62
CA MET A 2 3.15 -5.94 12.40
C MET A 2 3.99 -6.45 11.24
N SER A 3 3.43 -7.35 10.44
CA SER A 3 4.10 -7.91 9.27
C SER A 3 3.52 -7.27 8.02
N VAL A 4 4.39 -6.83 7.11
CA VAL A 4 3.98 -6.24 5.83
C VAL A 4 4.44 -7.18 4.73
N GLU A 5 3.48 -7.72 3.98
CA GLU A 5 3.73 -8.61 2.85
C GLU A 5 3.25 -7.96 1.57
N ILE A 6 4.13 -7.88 0.58
CA ILE A 6 3.78 -7.37 -0.74
C ILE A 6 3.44 -8.56 -1.63
N LYS A 7 2.18 -8.69 -2.02
CA LYS A 7 1.66 -9.87 -2.74
C LYS A 7 1.84 -9.78 -4.24
N ASP A 8 1.45 -8.66 -4.82
CA ASP A 8 1.33 -8.49 -6.26
C ASP A 8 1.67 -7.03 -6.61
N ILE A 9 2.66 -6.83 -7.48
CA ILE A 9 3.04 -5.52 -8.00
C ILE A 9 3.12 -5.64 -9.52
N TRP A 10 2.48 -4.72 -10.23
CA TRP A 10 2.57 -4.58 -11.67
C TRP A 10 2.88 -3.14 -12.04
N TYR A 11 3.57 -2.95 -13.16
CA TYR A 11 3.80 -1.62 -13.71
C TYR A 11 2.66 -1.27 -14.68
N ASN A 12 2.05 -0.11 -14.48
CA ASN A 12 1.06 0.45 -15.37
C ASN A 12 1.70 1.59 -16.20
N PRO A 13 2.06 1.34 -17.47
CA PRO A 13 2.68 2.36 -18.32
C PRO A 13 1.72 3.48 -18.71
N ALA A 14 0.40 3.28 -18.64
CA ALA A 14 -0.57 4.33 -18.95
C ALA A 14 -0.55 5.45 -17.90
N ASN A 15 -0.29 5.08 -16.63
CA ASN A 15 -0.20 6.02 -15.51
C ASN A 15 1.26 6.30 -15.10
N SER A 16 2.24 5.66 -15.75
CA SER A 16 3.65 5.67 -15.33
C SER A 16 3.79 5.39 -13.82
N ALA A 17 3.10 4.35 -13.35
CA ALA A 17 3.00 4.03 -11.93
C ALA A 17 3.06 2.53 -11.69
N PHE A 18 3.67 2.15 -10.57
CA PHE A 18 3.61 0.80 -10.03
C PHE A 18 2.39 0.66 -9.14
N GLU A 19 1.48 -0.22 -9.53
CA GLU A 19 0.32 -0.56 -8.75
C GLU A 19 0.56 -1.91 -8.08
N GLY A 20 0.09 -2.05 -6.85
CA GLY A 20 0.26 -3.29 -6.12
C GLY A 20 -0.67 -3.41 -4.93
N ARG A 21 -0.65 -4.60 -4.35
CA ARG A 21 -1.44 -4.92 -3.15
C ARG A 21 -0.50 -5.34 -2.02
N ILE A 22 -0.69 -4.67 -0.89
CA ILE A 22 0.02 -4.98 0.33
C ILE A 22 -0.96 -5.55 1.35
N ASP A 23 -0.60 -6.70 1.89
CA ASP A 23 -1.29 -7.34 2.99
C ASP A 23 -0.50 -7.03 4.28
N ILE A 24 -1.15 -6.35 5.22
CA ILE A 24 -0.62 -6.02 6.53
C ILE A 24 -1.29 -6.92 7.55
N GLN A 25 -0.49 -7.71 8.26
CA GLN A 25 -0.97 -8.53 9.36
C GLN A 25 -0.84 -7.74 10.69
N ARG A 26 -1.98 -7.49 11.33
CA ARG A 26 -2.08 -6.77 12.60
C ARG A 26 -2.87 -7.61 13.60
N GLY A 27 -2.15 -8.31 14.48
CA GLY A 27 -2.76 -9.27 15.39
C GLY A 27 -3.30 -10.48 14.63
N ASP A 28 -4.59 -10.77 14.81
CA ASP A 28 -5.30 -11.88 14.14
C ASP A 28 -5.94 -11.46 12.80
N GLN A 29 -5.85 -10.17 12.45
CA GLN A 29 -6.48 -9.63 11.24
C GLN A 29 -5.44 -9.32 10.17
N SER A 30 -5.76 -9.69 8.93
CA SER A 30 -5.02 -9.29 7.74
C SER A 30 -5.81 -8.21 6.99
N PHE A 31 -5.16 -7.07 6.79
CA PHE A 31 -5.72 -5.93 6.07
C PHE A 31 -5.03 -5.78 4.73
N ARG A 32 -5.80 -5.68 3.66
CA ARG A 32 -5.27 -5.50 2.30
C ARG A 32 -5.45 -4.06 1.86
N TYR A 33 -4.35 -3.42 1.48
CA TYR A 33 -4.31 -2.04 1.02
C TYR A 33 -3.84 -1.99 -0.43
N PRO A 34 -4.62 -1.38 -1.35
CA PRO A 34 -4.12 -1.03 -2.67
C PRO A 34 -3.09 0.10 -2.51
N CYS A 35 -1.92 -0.07 -3.12
CA CYS A 35 -0.85 0.93 -3.15
C CYS A 35 -0.50 1.22 -4.60
N ALA A 36 -0.29 2.50 -4.90
CA ALA A 36 0.13 2.97 -6.20
C ALA A 36 1.27 3.96 -5.99
N VAL A 37 2.41 3.67 -6.61
CA VAL A 37 3.63 4.46 -6.53
C VAL A 37 3.96 4.94 -7.93
N GLU A 38 3.79 6.24 -8.15
CA GLU A 38 4.16 6.90 -9.40
C GLU A 38 5.68 6.87 -9.57
N GLY A 39 6.15 6.48 -10.75
CA GLY A 39 7.57 6.34 -11.00
C GLY A 39 7.94 5.79 -12.37
N PRO A 40 9.17 6.05 -12.84
CA PRO A 40 9.69 5.42 -14.05
C PRO A 40 9.80 3.90 -13.86
N ILE A 41 9.63 3.13 -14.94
CA ILE A 41 9.75 1.66 -14.90
C ILE A 41 11.12 1.17 -14.39
N ASP A 42 12.16 2.00 -14.50
CA ASP A 42 13.51 1.73 -14.01
C ASP A 42 13.69 2.05 -12.51
N MET A 43 12.61 2.45 -11.81
CA MET A 43 12.66 2.76 -10.38
C MET A 43 13.21 1.55 -9.59
N PRO A 44 14.21 1.75 -8.73
CA PRO A 44 14.79 0.66 -7.98
C PRO A 44 13.75 0.01 -7.07
N HIS A 45 13.66 -1.32 -7.14
CA HIS A 45 12.69 -2.11 -6.36
C HIS A 45 12.75 -1.83 -4.85
N ALA A 46 13.93 -1.49 -4.31
CA ALA A 46 14.09 -1.12 -2.91
C ALA A 46 13.36 0.18 -2.55
N GLU A 47 13.39 1.17 -3.45
CA GLU A 47 12.69 2.44 -3.26
C GLU A 47 11.18 2.26 -3.44
N LEU A 48 10.78 1.53 -4.48
CA LEU A 48 9.39 1.15 -4.72
C LEU A 48 8.78 0.46 -3.49
N ARG A 49 9.48 -0.56 -2.98
CA ARG A 49 9.08 -1.30 -1.79
C ARG A 49 8.96 -0.38 -0.57
N ARG A 50 9.93 0.48 -0.34
CA ARG A 50 9.90 1.46 0.77
C ARG A 50 8.71 2.41 0.68
N GLN A 51 8.38 2.88 -0.52
CA GLN A 51 7.22 3.75 -0.75
C GLN A 51 5.91 3.02 -0.52
N MET A 52 5.76 1.81 -1.07
CA MET A 52 4.54 1.01 -0.87
C MET A 52 4.37 0.61 0.61
N GLU A 53 5.44 0.17 1.28
CA GLU A 53 5.43 -0.11 2.73
C GLU A 53 5.02 1.12 3.53
N SER A 54 5.55 2.31 3.18
CA SER A 54 5.19 3.57 3.83
C SER A 54 3.73 3.96 3.60
N GLN A 55 3.21 3.76 2.38
CA GLN A 55 1.83 4.05 2.01
C GLN A 55 0.86 3.10 2.73
N ALA A 56 1.10 1.79 2.66
CA ALA A 56 0.29 0.79 3.35
C ALA A 56 0.33 0.98 4.87
N LYS A 57 1.51 1.28 5.44
CA LYS A 57 1.63 1.59 6.87
C LYS A 57 0.83 2.85 7.22
N ARG A 58 0.91 3.91 6.42
CA ARG A 58 0.13 5.13 6.63
C ARG A 58 -1.37 4.85 6.56
N MET A 59 -1.83 4.04 5.60
CA MET A 59 -3.24 3.63 5.49
C MET A 59 -3.70 2.74 6.64
N SER A 60 -2.81 1.92 7.19
CA SER A 60 -3.10 1.07 8.36
C SER A 60 -3.08 1.84 9.68
N ASP A 61 -2.20 2.85 9.78
CA ASP A 61 -2.06 3.73 10.95
C ASP A 61 -3.12 4.83 10.96
N THR A 62 -3.60 5.24 9.78
CA THR A 62 -4.79 6.08 9.67
C THR A 62 -5.99 5.21 10.06
N PRO A 63 -6.62 5.42 11.22
CA PRO A 63 -7.91 4.78 11.48
C PRO A 63 -8.82 5.16 10.31
N PRO A 64 -9.73 4.28 9.84
CA PRO A 64 -10.79 4.75 8.95
C PRO A 64 -11.36 5.97 9.66
N SER A 65 -11.24 7.16 9.07
CA SER A 65 -11.96 8.31 9.56
C SER A 65 -13.38 7.82 9.60
N VAL A 66 -13.84 7.51 10.80
CA VAL A 66 -15.18 7.02 11.01
C VAL A 66 -16.01 8.21 10.57
N PHE A 67 -16.45 8.20 9.31
CA PHE A 67 -17.58 8.99 8.86
C PHE A 67 -18.79 8.36 9.55
N SER A 68 -18.84 8.53 10.88
CA SER A 68 -20.01 8.28 11.68
C SER A 68 -20.75 9.61 11.78
N TYR A 69 -21.89 9.60 11.10
CA TYR A 69 -23.12 10.37 11.35
C TYR A 69 -23.17 11.84 10.94
N LEU A 70 -24.08 12.09 9.96
CA LEU A 70 -25.29 12.95 9.99
C LEU A 70 -25.54 13.37 8.51
N GLN A 71 -26.68 13.09 7.87
CA GLN A 71 -28.08 13.09 8.32
C GLN A 71 -28.91 12.00 7.62
#